data_AF-A0A942ZC36-F1
#
_entry.id   AF-A0A942ZC36-F1
#
_cell.length_a   1.000
_cell.length_b   1.000
_cell.length_c   1.000
_cell.angle_alpha   90.00
_cell.angle_beta   90.00
_cell.angle_gamma   90.00
#
_symmetry.space_group_name_H-M   'P 1'
#
loop_
_entity.id
_entity.type
_entity.pdbx_description
1 polymer ?
#
loop_
_entity_poly.entity_id
_entity_poly.type
_entity_poly.pdbx_seq_one_letter_code
_entity_poly.pdbx_strand_id
1 'polypeptide(L)' 'MIIVKYEELKKAVFNKLKNSGIDEKQANIITEVLLYSDIRGIHSHGVLRVEHYI' A
#
# COMPACT_ATOMS: atom_id res chain seq x y z
N MET A 1 -6.09 7.75 15.59
CA MET A 1 -5.26 7.85 14.36
C MET A 1 -3.81 7.61 14.78
N ILE A 2 -3.11 6.69 14.10
CA ILE A 2 -1.71 6.38 14.39
C ILE A 2 -0.87 7.01 13.28
N ILE A 3 0.22 7.69 13.63
CA ILE A 3 1.15 8.25 12.66
C ILE A 3 2.23 7.21 12.38
N VAL A 4 2.45 6.90 11.11
CA VAL A 4 3.50 6.01 10.61
C VAL A 4 4.38 6.76 9.63
N LYS A 5 5.65 6.40 9.54
CA LYS A 5 6.54 6.99 8.52
C LYS A 5 6.14 6.48 7.14
N TYR A 6 6.22 7.35 6.15
CA TYR A 6 5.89 7.02 4.76
C TYR A 6 6.65 5.78 4.26
N GLU A 7 7.97 5.73 4.49
CA GLU A 7 8.81 4.60 4.06
C GLU A 7 8.48 3.28 4.77
N GLU A 8 8.07 3.34 6.04
CA GLU A 8 7.65 2.16 6.81
C GLU A 8 6.33 1.61 6.25
N LEU A 9 5.38 2.50 5.96
CA LEU A 9 4.10 2.14 5.34
C LEU A 9 4.30 1.58 3.94
N LYS A 10 5.14 2.22 3.12
CA LYS A 10 5.50 1.79 1.76
C LYS A 10 6.06 0.37 1.77
N LYS A 11 7.04 0.13 2.62
CA LYS A 11 7.67 -1.19 2.77
C LYS A 11 6.69 -2.25 3.26
N ALA A 12 5.82 -1.92 4.21
CA ALA A 12 4.82 -2.85 4.74
C ALA A 12 3.81 -3.29 3.65
N VAL A 13 3.29 -2.33 2.89
CA VAL A 13 2.33 -2.59 1.79
C VAL A 13 2.99 -3.41 0.67
N PHE A 14 4.17 -2.99 0.21
CA PHE A 14 4.91 -3.68 -0.83
C PHE A 14 5.22 -5.13 -0.43
N ASN A 15 5.75 -5.35 0.78
CA ASN A 15 6.08 -6.69 1.25
C ASN A 15 4.84 -7.58 1.36
N LYS A 16 3.70 -7.03 1.78
CA LYS A 16 2.45 -7.79 1.87
C LYS A 16 1.98 -8.29 0.50
N LEU A 17 2.04 -7.42 -0.51
CA LEU A 17 1.72 -7.76 -1.91
C LEU A 17 2.72 -8.77 -2.50
N LYS A 18 4.02 -8.60 -2.24
CA LYS A 18 5.05 -9.57 -2.66
C LYS A 18 4.83 -10.94 -2.02
N ASN A 19 4.50 -10.97 -0.73
CA ASN A 19 4.29 -12.21 0.02
C ASN A 19 3.02 -12.96 -0.41
N SER A 20 2.03 -12.29 -1.02
CA SER A 20 0.87 -12.94 -1.64
C SER A 20 1.10 -13.45 -3.06
N GLY A 21 2.32 -13.28 -3.59
CA GLY A 21 2.70 -13.79 -4.91
C GLY A 21 2.53 -12.78 -6.05
N ILE A 22 2.22 -11.51 -5.75
CA ILE A 22 2.10 -10.46 -6.78
C ILE A 22 3.49 -10.17 -7.38
N ASP A 23 3.52 -9.98 -8.69
CA ASP A 23 4.68 -9.54 -9.45
C ASP A 23 5.27 -8.26 -8.84
N GLU A 24 6.60 -8.11 -8.86
CA GLU A 24 7.27 -6.94 -8.28
C GLU A 24 6.81 -5.62 -8.89
N LYS A 25 6.62 -5.59 -10.22
CA LYS A 25 6.20 -4.39 -10.93
C LYS A 25 4.76 -4.00 -10.54
N GLN A 26 3.84 -4.96 -10.51
CA GLN A 26 2.47 -4.78 -10.04
C GLN A 26 2.41 -4.37 -8.57
N ALA A 27 3.17 -5.03 -7.70
CA ALA A 27 3.23 -4.71 -6.27
C ALA A 27 3.70 -3.27 -6.05
N ASN A 28 4.69 -2.81 -6.82
CA ASN A 28 5.16 -1.43 -6.77
C ASN A 28 4.08 -0.43 -7.23
N ILE A 29 3.39 -0.70 -8.35
CA ILE A 29 2.30 0.16 -8.85
C ILE A 29 1.16 0.25 -7.83
N ILE A 30 0.70 -0.88 -7.29
CA ILE A 30 -0.38 -0.92 -6.29
C ILE A 30 0.04 -0.13 -5.05
N THR A 31 1.25 -0.36 -4.54
CA THR A 31 1.79 0.36 -3.37
C THR A 31 1.75 1.88 -3.59
N GLU A 32 2.25 2.38 -4.72
CA GLU A 32 2.27 3.81 -5.01
C GLU A 32 0.87 4.42 -5.08
N VAL A 33 -0.09 3.74 -5.71
CA VAL A 33 -1.49 4.23 -5.81
C VAL A 33 -2.17 4.30 -4.44
N LEU A 34 -1.98 3.26 -3.61
CA LEU A 34 -2.56 3.22 -2.27
C LEU A 34 -1.95 4.30 -1.36
N LEU A 35 -0.62 4.45 -1.37
CA LEU A 35 0.05 5.48 -0.58
C LEU A 35 -0.30 6.89 -1.06
N TYR A 36 -0.39 7.12 -2.37
CA TYR A 36 -0.80 8.40 -2.95
C TYR A 36 -2.19 8.83 -2.47
N SER A 37 -3.09 7.87 -2.27
CA SER A 37 -4.45 8.11 -1.77
C SER A 37 -4.45 8.42 -0.28
N ASP A 38 -3.66 7.70 0.53
CA ASP A 38 -3.59 7.94 1.98
C ASP A 38 -2.99 9.28 2.36
N ILE A 39 -1.89 9.69 1.70
CA ILE A 39 -1.26 10.98 2.01
C ILE A 39 -2.15 12.18 1.67
N ARG A 40 -3.21 11.97 0.86
CA ARG A 40 -4.23 12.97 0.53
C ARG A 40 -5.48 12.87 1.40
N GLY A 41 -5.52 11.96 2.37
CA GLY A 41 -6.68 11.73 3.22
C GLY A 41 -7.82 10.95 2.54
N ILE A 42 -7.57 10.33 1.38
CA ILE A 42 -8.56 9.49 0.67
C ILE A 42 -8.40 8.03 1.17
N HIS A 43 -8.64 7.83 2.46
CA HIS A 43 -8.38 6.53 3.11
C HIS A 43 -9.19 5.37 2.50
N SER A 44 -10.40 5.66 2.01
CA SER A 44 -11.26 4.67 1.34
C SER A 44 -10.69 4.11 0.04
N HIS A 45 -9.63 4.71 -0.52
CA HIS A 45 -8.89 4.24 -1.69
C HIS A 45 -7.40 4.03 -1.39
N GLY A 46 -6.99 4.18 -0.13
CA GLY A 46 -5.62 3.96 0.34
C GLY A 46 -5.38 2.54 0.83
N VAL A 47 -4.43 2.37 1.76
CA VAL A 47 -3.94 1.11 2.31
C VAL A 47 -5.02 0.25 2.97
N LEU A 48 -6.20 0.81 3.26
CA LEU A 48 -7.38 0.02 3.64
C LEU A 48 -7.80 -1.00 2.55
N ARG A 49 -7.39 -0.78 1.29
CA ARG A 49 -7.69 -1.65 0.16
C ARG A 49 -6.67 -2.75 -0.07
N VAL A 50 -5.58 -2.83 0.69
CA VAL A 50 -4.52 -3.84 0.46
C VAL A 50 -5.09 -5.27 0.44
N GLU A 51 -6.02 -5.58 1.35
CA GLU A 51 -6.68 -6.89 1.43
C GLU A 51 -7.50 -7.25 0.17
N HIS A 52 -7.90 -6.26 -0.63
CA HIS A 52 -8.66 -6.51 -1.86
C HIS A 52 -7.76 -6.92 -3.04
N TYR A 53 -6.43 -6.82 -2.87
CA TYR A 53 -5.46 -7.16 -3.91
C TYR A 53 -4.73 -8.50 -3.67
N ILE A 54 -4.88 -9.12 -2.49
CA ILE A 54 -4.12 -10.30 -2.07
C ILE A 54 -4.96 -11.55 -1.90
#